data_AF-A0AB72ZCT8-F1
#
_entry.id   AF-A0AB72ZCT8-F1
#
_cell.length_a   1.000
_cell.length_b   1.000
_cell.length_c   1.000
_cell.angle_alpha   90.00
_cell.angle_beta   90.00
_cell.angle_gamma   90.00
#
_symmetry.space_group_name_H-M   'P 1'
#
loop_
_entity.id
_entity.type
_entity.pdbx_description
1 polymer ?
#
loop_
_entity_poly.entity_id
_entity_poly.type
_entity_poly.pdbx_seq_one_letter_code
_entity_poly.pdbx_strand_id
1 'polypeptide(L)'
;MARLIDRKDKEQAQVKTQADTSRKVNTKSNSEKKVNAKDRKNIKVNPDDMLLIDTIANNFFETKLKHYELVNLLLENWVDTKLEPRQQKILKDLLKNR
;
A
#
# COMPACT_ATOMS: atom_id res chain seq x y z
N MET A 1 77.43 -0.27 -9.41
CA MET A 1 76.65 0.67 -8.56
C MET A 1 75.17 0.51 -8.89
N ALA A 2 74.46 -0.40 -8.22
CA ALA A 2 73.01 -0.56 -8.42
C ALA A 2 72.27 0.49 -7.59
N ARG A 3 71.42 1.31 -8.22
CA ARG A 3 70.56 2.28 -7.52
C ARG A 3 69.27 1.57 -7.10
N LEU A 4 69.00 1.50 -5.78
CA LEU A 4 67.68 1.12 -5.27
C LEU A 4 66.67 2.20 -5.66
N ILE A 5 65.52 1.77 -6.17
CA ILE A 5 64.39 2.64 -6.50
C ILE A 5 63.37 2.49 -5.36
N ASP A 6 63.17 3.55 -4.58
CA ASP A 6 62.15 3.57 -3.53
C ASP A 6 60.75 3.61 -4.17
N ARG A 7 59.97 2.56 -3.93
CA ARG A 7 58.57 2.49 -4.36
C ARG A 7 57.70 2.83 -3.16
N LYS A 8 56.78 3.78 -3.32
CA LYS A 8 55.77 4.08 -2.29
C LYS A 8 54.83 2.89 -2.14
N ASP A 9 54.53 2.54 -0.89
CA ASP A 9 53.56 1.50 -0.58
C ASP A 9 52.16 1.90 -1.07
N LYS A 10 51.45 0.94 -1.66
CA LYS A 10 50.08 1.16 -2.12
C LYS A 10 49.16 1.25 -0.91
N GLU A 11 48.34 2.31 -0.86
CA GLU A 11 47.30 2.49 0.15
C GLU A 11 46.37 1.25 0.17
N GLN A 12 46.09 0.75 1.37
CA GLN A 12 45.25 -0.43 1.56
C GLN A 12 43.79 -0.12 1.24
N ALA A 13 43.10 -1.09 0.64
CA ALA A 13 41.68 -0.97 0.32
C ALA A 13 40.84 -0.82 1.59
N GLN A 14 40.04 0.25 1.67
CA GLN A 14 39.12 0.48 2.78
C GLN A 14 37.95 -0.50 2.70
N VAL A 15 37.97 -1.53 3.56
CA VAL A 15 36.87 -2.48 3.72
C VAL A 15 35.80 -1.85 4.62
N LYS A 16 34.57 -1.71 4.10
CA LYS A 16 33.43 -1.25 4.92
C LYS A 16 33.10 -2.31 5.98
N THR A 17 33.14 -1.94 7.25
CA THR A 17 32.92 -2.83 8.41
C THR A 17 31.45 -3.18 8.67
N GLN A 18 30.51 -2.59 7.94
CA GLN A 18 29.07 -2.82 8.14
C GLN A 18 28.34 -2.94 6.81
N ALA A 19 27.41 -3.90 6.75
CA ALA A 19 26.50 -4.08 5.62
C ALA A 19 25.40 -3.00 5.67
N ASP A 20 25.12 -2.36 4.54
CA ASP A 20 24.01 -1.41 4.41
C ASP A 20 22.69 -2.18 4.40
N THR A 21 21.94 -2.08 5.51
CA THR A 21 20.64 -2.75 5.70
C THR A 21 19.46 -1.87 5.32
N SER A 22 19.69 -0.72 4.67
CA SER A 22 18.62 0.22 4.31
C SER A 22 17.74 -0.32 3.18
N ARG A 23 16.69 -1.05 3.57
CA ARG A 23 15.63 -1.45 2.64
C ARG A 23 14.78 -0.22 2.34
N LYS A 24 14.92 0.36 1.14
CA LYS A 24 13.96 1.34 0.62
C LYS A 24 12.62 0.63 0.42
N VAL A 25 11.76 0.66 1.45
CA VAL A 25 10.36 0.31 1.30
C VAL A 25 9.74 1.42 0.48
N ASN A 26 9.57 1.16 -0.83
CA ASN A 26 8.70 1.98 -1.67
C ASN A 26 7.28 1.78 -1.14
N THR A 27 6.88 2.57 -0.14
CA THR A 27 5.47 2.82 0.14
C THR A 27 4.96 3.64 -1.04
N LYS A 28 4.68 2.93 -2.15
CA LYS A 28 3.70 3.43 -3.11
C LYS A 28 2.42 3.55 -2.30
N SER A 29 2.16 4.76 -1.79
CA SER A 29 0.82 5.16 -1.42
C SER A 29 -0.06 4.69 -2.57
N ASN A 30 -1.05 3.87 -2.25
CA ASN A 30 -2.06 3.44 -3.20
C ASN A 30 -2.58 4.74 -3.80
N SER A 31 -2.14 5.07 -5.02
CA SER A 31 -2.62 6.23 -5.74
C SER A 31 -4.12 6.08 -5.74
N GLU A 32 -4.85 7.02 -5.16
CA GLU A 32 -6.31 7.06 -5.23
C GLU A 32 -6.69 6.92 -6.71
N LYS A 33 -7.01 5.69 -7.12
CA LYS A 33 -7.37 5.41 -8.50
C LYS A 33 -8.73 6.05 -8.64
N LYS A 34 -8.76 7.28 -9.19
CA LYS A 34 -10.01 7.95 -9.54
C LYS A 34 -10.78 7.04 -10.48
N VAL A 35 -11.76 6.31 -9.95
CA VAL A 35 -12.60 5.40 -10.72
C VAL A 35 -13.57 6.25 -11.54
N ASN A 36 -13.42 6.20 -12.86
CA ASN A 36 -14.27 6.94 -13.76
C ASN A 36 -15.70 6.35 -13.71
N ALA A 37 -16.71 7.16 -13.98
CA ALA A 37 -18.12 6.73 -13.86
C ALA A 37 -18.43 5.49 -14.72
N LYS A 38 -17.78 5.36 -15.88
CA LYS A 38 -17.94 4.23 -16.81
C LYS A 38 -17.40 2.89 -16.27
N ASP A 39 -16.42 2.94 -15.36
CA ASP A 39 -15.76 1.75 -14.83
C ASP A 39 -16.43 1.23 -13.55
N ARG A 40 -17.35 2.03 -12.97
CA ARG A 40 -18.09 1.66 -11.76
C ARG A 40 -19.05 0.53 -12.06
N LYS A 41 -19.07 -0.45 -11.16
CA LYS A 41 -20.01 -1.58 -11.20
C LYS A 41 -21.14 -1.33 -10.21
N ASN A 42 -22.33 -1.81 -10.55
CA ASN A 42 -23.50 -1.72 -9.69
C ASN A 42 -23.67 -3.04 -8.93
N ILE A 43 -24.02 -2.95 -7.66
CA ILE A 43 -24.39 -4.10 -6.81
C ILE A 43 -25.82 -3.86 -6.35
N LYS A 44 -26.65 -4.92 -6.43
CA LYS A 44 -28.00 -4.89 -5.87
C LYS A 44 -27.90 -5.27 -4.38
N VAL A 45 -28.51 -4.46 -3.54
CA VAL A 45 -28.59 -4.67 -2.08
C VAL A 45 -30.04 -4.68 -1.63
N ASN A 46 -30.31 -5.22 -0.45
CA ASN A 46 -31.66 -5.17 0.10
C ASN A 46 -32.07 -3.73 0.43
N PRO A 47 -33.38 -3.42 0.46
CA PRO A 47 -33.86 -2.08 0.78
C PRO A 47 -33.37 -1.58 2.14
N ASP A 48 -33.38 -2.44 3.16
CA ASP A 48 -32.94 -2.08 4.52
C ASP A 48 -31.44 -1.75 4.57
N ASP A 49 -30.62 -2.52 3.84
CA ASP A 49 -29.18 -2.26 3.71
C ASP A 49 -28.93 -0.94 2.97
N MET A 50 -29.73 -0.62 1.95
CA MET A 50 -29.64 0.65 1.23
C MET A 50 -29.97 1.83 2.15
N LEU A 51 -31.02 1.72 2.97
CA LEU A 51 -31.36 2.75 3.95
C LEU A 51 -30.25 2.96 4.97
N LEU A 52 -29.60 1.89 5.40
CA LEU A 52 -28.45 1.97 6.29
C LEU A 52 -27.27 2.69 5.62
N ILE A 53 -26.94 2.33 4.37
CA ILE A 53 -25.90 2.98 3.57
C ILE A 53 -26.19 4.48 3.43
N ASP A 54 -27.43 4.85 3.08
CA ASP A 54 -27.86 6.24 2.92
C ASP A 54 -27.73 7.01 4.24
N THR A 55 -28.16 6.40 5.34
CA THR A 55 -28.13 7.02 6.67
C THR A 55 -26.69 7.29 7.10
N ILE A 56 -25.80 6.32 6.90
CA ILE A 56 -24.38 6.44 7.24
C ILE A 56 -23.72 7.51 6.35
N ALA A 57 -23.91 7.42 5.04
CA ALA A 57 -23.27 8.32 4.06
C ALA A 57 -23.65 9.80 4.27
N ASN A 58 -24.88 10.07 4.71
CA ASN A 58 -25.40 11.42 4.84
C ASN A 58 -25.27 12.03 6.24
N ASN A 59 -25.24 11.21 7.31
CA ASN A 59 -25.35 11.72 8.68
C ASN A 59 -24.14 11.44 9.58
N PHE A 60 -23.29 10.47 9.26
CA PHE A 60 -22.19 10.05 10.14
C PHE A 60 -20.81 10.60 9.75
N PHE A 61 -20.74 11.39 8.68
CA PHE A 61 -19.50 12.01 8.20
C PHE A 61 -19.64 13.52 8.08
N GLU A 62 -18.56 14.25 8.34
CA GLU A 62 -18.51 15.72 8.20
C GLU A 62 -18.76 16.19 6.76
N THR A 63 -18.44 15.34 5.79
CA THR A 63 -18.75 15.55 4.37
C THR A 63 -19.62 14.43 3.85
N LYS A 64 -20.61 14.78 3.02
CA LYS A 64 -21.47 13.78 2.39
C LYS A 64 -20.63 12.91 1.46
N LEU A 65 -20.56 11.63 1.79
CA LEU A 65 -19.87 10.64 0.96
C LEU A 65 -20.82 10.05 -0.07
N LYS A 66 -20.33 9.78 -1.28
CA LYS A 66 -21.10 8.97 -2.23
C LYS A 66 -21.07 7.52 -1.79
N HIS A 67 -22.10 6.75 -2.13
CA HIS A 67 -22.23 5.37 -1.63
C HIS A 67 -21.04 4.47 -1.98
N TYR A 68 -20.48 4.63 -3.19
CA TYR A 68 -19.29 3.86 -3.58
C TYR A 68 -18.03 4.27 -2.80
N GLU A 69 -17.93 5.53 -2.35
CA GLU A 69 -16.80 6.02 -1.55
C GLU A 69 -16.90 5.45 -0.14
N LEU A 70 -18.11 5.44 0.42
CA LEU A 70 -18.39 4.79 1.70
C LEU A 70 -18.08 3.29 1.66
N VAL A 71 -18.53 2.58 0.62
CA VAL A 71 -18.26 1.13 0.48
C VAL A 71 -16.76 0.87 0.39
N ASN A 72 -16.00 1.67 -0.36
CA ASN A 72 -14.55 1.54 -0.44
C ASN A 72 -13.89 1.73 0.93
N LEU A 73 -14.26 2.80 1.64
CA LEU A 73 -13.75 3.10 2.98
C LEU A 73 -14.02 1.96 3.97
N LEU A 74 -15.24 1.43 3.97
CA LEU A 74 -15.62 0.33 4.86
C LEU A 74 -14.88 -0.96 4.52
N LEU A 75 -14.68 -1.26 3.23
CA LEU A 75 -13.91 -2.44 2.81
C LEU A 75 -12.44 -2.34 3.21
N GLU A 76 -11.81 -1.19 3.00
CA GLU A 76 -10.41 -0.95 3.40
C GLU A 76 -10.26 -1.07 4.92
N ASN A 77 -11.12 -0.38 5.68
CA ASN A 77 -11.12 -0.45 7.14
C ASN A 77 -11.38 -1.87 7.65
N TRP A 78 -12.30 -2.61 7.03
CA TRP A 78 -12.60 -3.98 7.44
C TRP A 78 -11.41 -4.92 7.18
N VAL A 79 -10.74 -4.79 6.03
CA VAL A 79 -9.53 -5.55 5.72
C VAL A 79 -8.44 -5.27 6.74
N ASP A 80 -8.23 -4.01 7.11
CA ASP A 80 -7.15 -3.63 8.03
C ASP A 80 -7.46 -3.98 9.50
N THR A 81 -8.73 -3.90 9.91
CA THR A 81 -9.12 -4.08 11.32
C THR A 81 -9.57 -5.49 11.68
N LYS A 82 -10.14 -6.25 10.72
CA LYS A 82 -10.78 -7.55 11.00
C LYS A 82 -10.04 -8.75 10.43
N LEU A 83 -9.24 -8.60 9.37
CA LEU A 83 -8.50 -9.74 8.82
C LEU A 83 -7.17 -9.93 9.53
N GLU A 84 -6.86 -11.20 9.80
CA GLU A 84 -5.53 -11.59 10.25
C GLU A 84 -4.49 -11.35 9.14
N PRO A 85 -3.21 -11.10 9.45
CA PRO A 85 -2.19 -10.84 8.45
C PRO A 85 -2.05 -11.96 7.40
N ARG A 86 -2.28 -13.22 7.81
CA ARG A 86 -2.29 -14.36 6.89
C ARG A 86 -3.42 -14.27 5.87
N GLN A 87 -4.63 -13.92 6.31
CA GLN A 87 -5.79 -13.77 5.44
C GLN A 87 -5.65 -12.56 4.51
N GLN A 88 -5.10 -11.45 5.01
CA GLN A 88 -4.76 -10.28 4.19
C GLN A 88 -3.77 -10.65 3.08
N LYS A 89 -2.77 -11.48 3.37
CA LYS A 89 -1.79 -11.95 2.37
C LYS A 89 -2.47 -12.77 1.28
N ILE A 90 -3.32 -13.74 1.67
CA ILE A 90 -4.09 -14.55 0.72
C ILE A 90 -4.99 -13.66 -0.15
N LEU A 91 -5.69 -12.69 0.45
CA LEU A 91 -6.55 -11.75 -0.28
C LEU A 91 -5.74 -10.94 -1.30
N LYS A 92 -4.56 -10.43 -0.92
CA LYS A 92 -3.68 -9.69 -1.84
C LYS A 92 -3.20 -10.56 -3.00
N ASP A 93 -2.90 -11.83 -2.76
CA ASP A 93 -2.46 -12.74 -3.82
C ASP A 93 -3.61 -13.10 -4.77
N LEU A 94 -4.82 -13.29 -4.26
CA LEU A 94 -6.02 -13.51 -5.10
C LEU A 94 -6.35 -12.29 -5.97
N LEU A 95 -6.20 -11.08 -5.45
CA LEU A 95 -6.46 -9.85 -6.20
C LEU A 95 -5.42 -9.56 -7.28
N LYS A 96 -4.18 -10.04 -7.15
CA LYS A 96 -3.12 -9.89 -8.16
C LYS A 96 -3.28 -10.84 -9.36
N ASN A 97 -3.93 -11.98 -9.14
CA ASN A 97 -4.13 -13.01 -10.16
C ASN A 97 -5.41 -12.80 -11.00
N ARG A 98 -6.06 -11.64 -10.85
CA ARG A 98 -7.19 -11.19 -11.67
C ARG A 98 -6.74 -10.11 -12.65
#